data_AF-A0AA36JJ37-F1
#
_entry.id   AF-A0AA36JJ37-F1
#
_cell.length_a   1.000
_cell.length_b   1.000
_cell.length_c   1.000
_cell.angle_alpha   90.00
_cell.angle_beta   90.00
_cell.angle_gamma   90.00
#
_symmetry.space_group_name_H-M   'P 1'
#
loop_
_entity.id
_entity.type
_entity.pdbx_description
1 polymer ?
#
loop_
_entity_poly.entity_id
_entity_poly.type
_entity_poly.pdbx_seq_one_letter_code
_entity_poly.pdbx_strand_id
1 'polypeptide(L)'
;MMRRGVARSLRSLPKRDRWHMLQEYAVGEKNQEEFRRLRVRDSQVTTLVDSAQAPKGIDWSAWEGKISNKEVLGCLKGFHEQQSTLLEQVLKEDHSAAVKKQTEGWELFDASVQSCQKSVEKSETILKNGARALWISFQNPPISLLSQSEWLDSDQYWQAFVEKHHFYHNHLASAVEDPESKDYDAKQKADLKRNWETFDGRGTTRQNNKLLYQRPSFEYYDVFRGPLIEHMIFYLTKTGGDARTFPEMMPTKWYAEIYDVRFKLYSVLQRRKRQFHESTWAREAFHDFHPHDLEHDGEAYYSKLIAKEATATELCAGRLMGNFILFSDEYVPVQSGTSFYRAVQMDGGKGTFYSLGEDVNCIFYRPAGDALMTPDPVECFQALADHASLTGRKFEPGYAAVLEAFTEILSSRKEGLQGHWFTGPGESSKEAFMRRLKTTDPAHDIYEAYAEEHSERWKNAKALSMDEATKAMPEIERKYAIECEEYKNILYGVNDEMAAAGKLEQEQLAKLADLGELQGKLDGGELVAVNAEGAMSADAVSKALDELDSVRDKSVDMVMATKLPALEKRK
;
A
#
# COMPACT_ATOMS: atom_id res chain seq x y z
N MET A 1 22.90 -66.02 -24.15
CA MET A 1 21.89 -66.17 -25.21
C MET A 1 21.77 -64.85 -25.95
N MET A 2 21.81 -64.88 -27.29
CA MET A 2 21.92 -63.70 -28.17
C MET A 2 20.77 -62.69 -28.04
N ARG A 3 21.10 -61.40 -28.15
CA ARG A 3 20.47 -60.36 -29.01
C ARG A 3 21.31 -59.07 -28.85
N ARG A 4 22.42 -58.93 -29.60
CA ARG A 4 22.49 -58.11 -30.83
C ARG A 4 21.45 -56.99 -30.83
N GLY A 5 21.87 -55.74 -30.58
CA GLY A 5 20.99 -54.60 -30.87
C GLY A 5 21.27 -53.22 -30.29
N VAL A 6 22.41 -52.86 -29.67
CA VAL A 6 22.63 -51.45 -29.24
C VAL A 6 24.09 -50.97 -29.35
N ALA A 7 24.94 -51.64 -30.13
CA ALA A 7 26.38 -51.32 -30.15
C ALA A 7 26.83 -50.42 -31.33
N ARG A 8 25.92 -49.77 -32.07
CA ARG A 8 26.28 -49.03 -33.31
C ARG A 8 25.80 -47.59 -33.45
N SER A 9 25.15 -46.96 -32.45
CA SER A 9 24.71 -45.56 -32.60
C SER A 9 25.48 -44.51 -31.78
N LEU A 10 26.49 -44.90 -30.97
CA LEU A 10 27.12 -43.95 -30.01
C LEU A 10 28.59 -43.62 -30.27
N ARG A 11 29.15 -44.02 -31.41
CA ARG A 11 30.54 -43.66 -31.76
C ARG A 11 30.67 -43.39 -33.24
N SER A 12 30.39 -42.17 -33.62
CA SER A 12 31.18 -41.51 -34.65
C SER A 12 30.99 -40.01 -34.47
N LEU A 13 32.06 -39.30 -34.10
CA LEU A 13 32.27 -37.97 -34.69
C LEU A 13 31.91 -38.11 -36.18
N PRO A 14 31.09 -37.21 -36.76
CA PRO A 14 30.78 -37.30 -38.17
C PRO A 14 32.09 -37.47 -38.92
N LYS A 15 32.21 -38.56 -39.68
CA LYS A 15 33.31 -38.69 -40.63
C LYS A 15 33.35 -37.37 -41.41
N ARG A 16 34.55 -36.84 -41.66
CA ARG A 16 34.80 -35.56 -42.36
C ARG A 16 33.98 -35.35 -43.65
N ASP A 17 33.36 -36.40 -44.16
CA ASP A 17 32.64 -36.44 -45.43
C ASP A 17 31.13 -36.10 -45.37
N ARG A 18 30.51 -35.80 -44.21
CA ARG A 18 29.07 -35.40 -44.16
C ARG A 18 28.74 -34.35 -43.09
N TRP A 19 29.05 -33.08 -43.36
CA TRP A 19 28.67 -31.95 -42.49
C TRP A 19 27.14 -31.72 -42.43
N HIS A 20 26.39 -32.22 -43.41
CA HIS A 20 24.92 -32.13 -43.46
C HIS A 20 24.19 -32.81 -42.28
N MET A 21 24.85 -33.73 -41.56
CA MET A 21 24.29 -34.42 -40.38
C MET A 21 24.52 -33.67 -39.06
N LEU A 22 25.16 -32.49 -39.09
CA LEU A 22 25.44 -31.69 -37.89
C LEU A 22 24.22 -30.97 -37.30
N GLN A 23 23.06 -31.05 -37.96
CA GLN A 23 21.82 -30.40 -37.55
C GLN A 23 21.40 -30.76 -36.11
N GLU A 24 21.63 -32.01 -35.69
CA GLU A 24 21.26 -32.50 -34.35
C GLU A 24 22.04 -31.81 -33.22
N TYR A 25 23.18 -31.18 -33.54
CA TYR A 25 24.03 -30.47 -32.59
C TYR A 25 23.80 -28.95 -32.59
N ALA A 26 22.96 -28.43 -33.48
CA ALA A 26 22.56 -27.03 -33.49
C ALA A 26 21.48 -26.78 -32.42
N VAL A 27 21.94 -26.45 -31.21
CA VAL A 27 21.06 -26.19 -30.06
C VAL A 27 20.79 -24.68 -29.94
N GLY A 28 19.51 -24.32 -29.77
CA GLY A 28 19.03 -22.94 -29.67
C GLY A 28 18.51 -22.39 -31.01
N GLU A 29 17.42 -21.62 -30.95
CA GLU A 29 16.67 -21.13 -32.12
C GLU A 29 17.55 -20.33 -33.09
N LYS A 30 18.46 -19.50 -32.55
CA LYS A 30 19.42 -18.72 -33.35
C LYS A 30 20.40 -19.58 -34.15
N ASN A 31 20.94 -20.64 -33.54
CA ASN A 31 21.90 -21.52 -34.20
C ASN A 31 21.22 -22.45 -35.21
N GLN A 32 19.96 -22.85 -34.93
CA GLN A 32 19.14 -23.62 -35.87
C GLN A 32 18.79 -22.82 -37.12
N GLU A 33 18.43 -21.54 -36.96
CA GLU A 33 18.11 -20.65 -38.07
C GLU A 33 19.33 -20.40 -38.97
N GLU A 34 20.51 -20.14 -38.39
CA GLU A 34 21.74 -19.97 -39.18
C GLU A 34 22.15 -21.27 -39.89
N PHE A 35 22.00 -22.44 -39.24
CA PHE A 35 22.25 -23.73 -39.89
C PHE A 35 21.27 -23.99 -41.05
N ARG A 36 20.00 -23.58 -40.91
CA ARG A 36 18.99 -23.66 -41.97
C ARG A 36 19.37 -22.79 -43.16
N ARG A 37 19.82 -21.55 -42.93
CA ARG A 37 20.28 -20.63 -43.98
C ARG A 37 21.47 -21.19 -44.75
N LEU A 38 22.44 -21.76 -44.05
CA LEU A 38 23.60 -22.43 -44.67
C LEU A 38 23.16 -23.57 -45.59
N ARG A 39 22.23 -24.42 -45.13
CA ARG A 39 21.71 -25.55 -45.91
C ARG A 39 20.94 -25.11 -47.16
N VAL A 40 20.15 -24.04 -47.05
CA VAL A 40 19.42 -23.47 -48.21
C VAL A 40 20.38 -22.92 -49.25
N ARG A 41 21.46 -22.24 -48.83
CA ARG A 41 22.49 -21.74 -49.75
C ARG A 41 23.22 -22.88 -50.47
N ASP A 42 23.59 -23.93 -49.74
CA ASP A 42 24.21 -25.13 -50.31
C ASP A 42 23.30 -25.83 -51.33
N SER A 43 22.01 -25.98 -51.01
CA SER A 43 21.05 -26.58 -51.94
C SER A 43 20.79 -25.72 -53.17
N GLN A 44 20.80 -24.40 -53.05
CA GLN A 44 20.71 -23.47 -54.19
C GLN A 44 21.91 -23.62 -55.13
N VAL A 45 23.14 -23.66 -54.59
CA VAL A 45 24.35 -23.87 -55.39
C VAL A 45 24.31 -25.23 -56.08
N THR A 46 23.98 -26.30 -55.34
CA THR A 46 23.89 -27.65 -55.90
C THR A 46 22.88 -27.71 -57.04
N THR A 47 21.69 -27.14 -56.86
CA THR A 47 20.65 -27.09 -57.90
C THR A 47 21.08 -26.28 -59.12
N LEU A 48 21.78 -25.16 -58.92
CA LEU A 48 22.30 -24.33 -60.01
C LEU A 48 23.34 -25.09 -60.84
N VAL A 49 24.25 -25.82 -60.18
CA VAL A 49 25.25 -26.65 -60.84
C VAL A 49 24.59 -27.81 -61.59
N ASP A 50 23.63 -28.50 -60.98
CA ASP A 50 22.93 -29.64 -61.58
C ASP A 50 22.03 -29.22 -62.77
N SER A 51 21.52 -27.99 -62.77
CA SER A 51 20.67 -27.45 -63.84
C SER A 51 21.46 -26.77 -64.97
N ALA A 52 22.77 -26.57 -64.80
CA ALA A 52 23.63 -25.97 -65.82
C ALA A 52 23.79 -26.93 -67.02
N GLN A 53 23.25 -26.52 -68.18
CA GLN A 53 23.42 -27.22 -69.45
C GLN A 53 24.52 -26.57 -70.28
N ALA A 54 25.16 -27.35 -71.15
CA ALA A 54 26.12 -26.82 -72.12
C ALA A 54 25.46 -25.75 -73.00
N PRO A 55 26.18 -24.66 -73.36
CA PRO A 55 25.63 -23.58 -74.16
C PRO A 55 25.15 -24.10 -75.53
N LYS A 56 23.95 -23.70 -75.93
CA LYS A 56 23.39 -24.04 -77.25
C LYS A 56 24.08 -23.20 -78.32
N GLY A 57 24.65 -23.84 -79.34
CA GLY A 57 25.23 -23.15 -80.49
C GLY A 57 24.17 -22.42 -81.31
N ILE A 58 24.46 -21.18 -81.72
CA ILE A 58 23.61 -20.39 -82.61
C ILE A 58 24.02 -20.66 -84.06
N ASP A 59 23.06 -21.06 -84.90
CA ASP A 59 23.27 -21.20 -86.34
C ASP A 59 23.10 -19.86 -87.05
N TRP A 60 24.19 -19.10 -87.15
CA TRP A 60 24.22 -17.80 -87.82
C TRP A 60 23.87 -17.86 -89.31
N SER A 61 24.15 -18.99 -89.98
CA SER A 61 23.90 -19.15 -91.41
C SER A 61 22.40 -19.14 -91.74
N ALA A 62 21.60 -19.74 -90.86
CA ALA A 62 20.15 -19.72 -90.97
C ALA A 62 19.55 -18.31 -90.78
N TRP A 63 20.16 -17.47 -89.93
CA TRP A 63 19.72 -16.09 -89.67
C TRP A 63 20.17 -15.12 -90.76
N GLU A 64 21.36 -15.32 -91.32
CA GLU A 64 21.85 -14.60 -92.49
C GLU A 64 20.93 -14.81 -93.71
N GLY A 65 20.23 -15.93 -93.84
CA GLY A 65 19.23 -16.11 -94.91
C GLY A 65 17.90 -15.37 -94.71
N LYS A 66 17.54 -15.02 -93.47
CA LYS A 66 16.18 -14.57 -93.11
C LYS A 66 16.07 -13.08 -92.79
N ILE A 67 17.15 -12.43 -92.37
CA ILE A 67 17.13 -11.02 -91.94
C ILE A 67 17.63 -10.13 -93.08
N SER A 68 16.88 -9.09 -93.44
CA SER A 68 17.22 -8.16 -94.52
C SER A 68 18.34 -7.17 -94.16
N ASN A 69 18.42 -6.71 -92.90
CA ASN A 69 19.48 -5.82 -92.42
C ASN A 69 20.74 -6.62 -92.00
N LYS A 70 21.71 -6.70 -92.90
CA LYS A 70 22.93 -7.51 -92.71
C LYS A 70 23.96 -6.84 -91.80
N GLU A 71 23.99 -5.50 -91.73
CA GLU A 71 24.99 -4.77 -90.94
C GLU A 71 24.77 -4.99 -89.44
N VAL A 72 23.53 -4.86 -88.97
CA VAL A 72 23.19 -5.08 -87.56
C VAL A 72 23.39 -6.55 -87.17
N LEU A 73 23.04 -7.49 -88.04
CA LEU A 73 23.26 -8.92 -87.81
C LEU A 73 24.76 -9.27 -87.74
N GLY A 74 25.58 -8.67 -88.61
CA GLY A 74 27.03 -8.81 -88.59
C GLY A 74 27.66 -8.29 -87.28
N CYS A 75 27.22 -7.12 -86.81
CA CYS A 75 27.63 -6.59 -85.50
C CYS A 75 27.22 -7.51 -84.34
N LEU A 76 26.02 -8.10 -84.39
CA LEU A 76 25.49 -8.97 -83.33
C LEU A 76 26.20 -10.33 -83.30
N LYS A 77 26.51 -10.91 -84.46
CA LYS A 77 27.36 -12.10 -84.60
C LYS A 77 28.77 -11.83 -84.08
N GLY A 78 29.38 -10.72 -84.50
CA GLY A 78 30.71 -10.32 -84.03
C GLY A 78 30.76 -10.10 -82.51
N PHE A 79 29.73 -9.47 -81.93
CA PHE A 79 29.60 -9.32 -80.47
C PHE A 79 29.46 -10.69 -79.77
N HIS A 80 28.60 -11.57 -80.27
CA HIS A 80 28.43 -12.91 -79.68
C HIS A 80 29.72 -13.73 -79.75
N GLU A 81 30.41 -13.78 -80.90
CA GLU A 81 31.67 -14.50 -81.07
C GLU A 81 32.79 -13.93 -80.16
N GLN A 82 32.88 -12.61 -80.02
CA GLN A 82 33.80 -11.97 -79.08
C GLN A 82 33.49 -12.33 -77.63
N GLN A 83 32.21 -12.29 -77.21
CA GLN A 83 31.80 -12.67 -75.85
C GLN A 83 31.98 -14.16 -75.58
N SER A 84 31.68 -15.04 -76.54
CA SER A 84 31.94 -16.49 -76.41
C SER A 84 33.43 -16.78 -76.24
N THR A 85 34.29 -16.10 -77.00
CA THR A 85 35.75 -16.24 -76.88
C THR A 85 36.25 -15.78 -75.51
N LEU A 86 35.73 -14.64 -75.02
CA LEU A 86 36.03 -14.14 -73.68
C LEU A 86 35.59 -15.14 -72.59
N LEU A 87 34.36 -15.67 -72.68
CA LEU A 87 33.83 -16.63 -71.71
C LEU A 87 34.59 -17.97 -71.72
N GLU A 88 35.00 -18.45 -72.89
CA GLU A 88 35.87 -19.63 -72.99
C GLU A 88 37.26 -19.39 -72.40
N GLN A 89 37.80 -18.18 -72.59
CA GLN A 89 39.07 -17.81 -71.99
C GLN A 89 38.95 -17.80 -70.46
N VAL A 90 37.90 -17.19 -69.92
CA VAL A 90 37.60 -17.18 -68.47
C VAL A 90 37.42 -18.61 -67.96
N LEU A 91 36.63 -19.46 -68.63
CA LEU A 91 36.41 -20.85 -68.21
C LEU A 91 37.68 -21.71 -68.23
N LYS A 92 38.66 -21.36 -69.07
CA LYS A 92 39.99 -22.00 -69.13
C LYS A 92 40.95 -21.46 -68.06
N GLU A 93 40.62 -20.36 -67.39
CA GLU A 93 41.39 -19.89 -66.23
C GLU A 93 41.26 -20.89 -65.07
N ASP A 94 42.34 -21.04 -64.31
CA ASP A 94 42.33 -21.88 -63.12
C ASP A 94 41.58 -21.17 -61.98
N HIS A 95 40.24 -21.23 -62.03
CA HIS A 95 39.37 -20.73 -60.97
C HIS A 95 39.62 -21.42 -59.63
N SER A 96 40.21 -22.64 -59.63
CA SER A 96 40.55 -23.34 -58.39
C SER A 96 41.71 -22.66 -57.64
N ALA A 97 42.68 -22.12 -58.37
CA ALA A 97 43.77 -21.33 -57.79
C ALA A 97 43.30 -19.98 -57.26
N ALA A 98 42.30 -19.37 -57.90
CA ALA A 98 41.69 -18.12 -57.43
C ALA A 98 40.91 -18.30 -56.11
N VAL A 99 40.11 -19.37 -56.00
CA VAL A 99 39.37 -19.69 -54.77
C VAL A 99 40.31 -20.08 -53.62
N LYS A 100 41.40 -20.81 -53.89
CA LYS A 100 42.41 -21.17 -52.87
C LYS A 100 43.12 -19.96 -52.24
N LYS A 101 43.16 -18.82 -52.94
CA LYS A 101 43.76 -17.57 -52.41
C LYS A 101 42.79 -16.77 -51.55
N GLN A 102 41.49 -17.09 -51.54
CA GLN A 102 40.53 -16.48 -50.63
C GLN A 102 40.52 -17.23 -49.29
N THR A 103 41.44 -16.82 -48.41
CA THR A 103 41.59 -17.40 -47.06
C THR A 103 40.79 -16.66 -45.98
N GLU A 104 40.11 -15.57 -46.33
CA GLU A 104 39.29 -14.80 -45.38
C GLU A 104 38.16 -15.67 -44.81
N GLY A 105 38.14 -15.84 -43.48
CA GLY A 105 37.14 -16.64 -42.76
C GLY A 105 37.55 -18.07 -42.40
N TRP A 106 38.64 -18.62 -42.94
CA TRP A 106 39.12 -19.95 -42.55
C TRP A 106 39.65 -20.01 -41.11
N GLU A 107 40.22 -18.91 -40.62
CA GLU A 107 40.63 -18.80 -39.21
C GLU A 107 39.44 -18.94 -38.24
N LEU A 108 38.26 -18.43 -38.62
CA LEU A 108 37.03 -18.59 -37.83
C LEU A 108 36.52 -20.04 -37.86
N PHE A 109 36.68 -20.72 -38.99
CA PHE A 109 36.36 -22.14 -39.10
C PHE A 109 37.30 -22.99 -38.23
N ASP A 110 38.61 -22.73 -38.28
CA ASP A 110 39.60 -23.44 -37.47
C ASP A 110 39.41 -23.19 -35.97
N ALA A 111 39.10 -21.96 -35.56
CA ALA A 111 38.72 -21.64 -34.19
C ALA A 111 37.46 -22.40 -33.74
N SER A 112 36.47 -22.54 -34.63
CA SER A 112 35.24 -23.29 -34.33
C SER A 112 35.51 -24.80 -34.17
N VAL A 113 36.40 -25.36 -34.99
CA VAL A 113 36.85 -26.76 -34.88
C VAL A 113 37.58 -26.99 -33.56
N GLN A 114 38.49 -26.10 -33.16
CA GLN A 114 39.19 -26.20 -31.88
C GLN A 114 38.22 -26.12 -30.68
N SER A 115 37.20 -25.25 -30.76
CA SER A 115 36.17 -25.14 -29.72
C SER A 115 35.30 -26.41 -29.63
N CYS A 116 34.93 -26.98 -30.77
CA CYS A 116 34.22 -28.26 -30.84
C CYS A 116 35.06 -29.39 -30.21
N GLN A 117 36.34 -29.48 -30.54
CA GLN A 117 37.25 -30.49 -29.97
C GLN A 117 37.35 -30.38 -28.45
N LYS A 118 37.54 -29.18 -27.90
CA LYS A 118 37.56 -28.96 -26.44
C LYS A 118 36.25 -29.36 -25.77
N SER A 119 35.12 -29.10 -26.43
CA SER A 119 33.80 -29.48 -25.92
C SER A 119 33.60 -31.00 -25.90
N VAL A 120 34.05 -31.68 -26.95
CA VAL A 120 34.04 -33.14 -27.03
C VAL A 120 34.92 -33.75 -25.95
N GLU A 121 36.16 -33.26 -25.77
CA GLU A 121 37.08 -33.74 -24.73
C GLU A 121 36.51 -33.62 -23.31
N LYS A 122 35.85 -32.49 -23.01
CA LYS A 122 35.14 -32.31 -21.72
C LYS A 122 33.96 -33.27 -21.59
N SER A 123 33.15 -33.44 -22.63
CA SER A 123 32.01 -34.37 -22.61
C SER A 123 32.46 -35.81 -22.38
N GLU A 124 33.54 -36.24 -23.02
CA GLU A 124 34.14 -37.56 -22.79
C GLU A 124 34.64 -37.71 -21.36
N THR A 125 35.21 -36.66 -20.78
CA THR A 125 35.68 -36.68 -19.39
C THR A 125 34.52 -36.86 -18.42
N ILE A 126 33.39 -36.18 -18.64
CA ILE A 126 32.16 -36.35 -17.85
C ILE A 126 31.65 -37.79 -17.97
N LEU A 127 31.58 -38.33 -19.19
CA LEU A 127 31.14 -39.71 -19.42
C LEU A 127 32.09 -40.73 -18.77
N LYS A 128 33.40 -40.52 -18.85
CA LYS A 128 34.41 -41.35 -18.18
C LYS A 128 34.24 -41.29 -16.66
N ASN A 129 33.98 -40.12 -16.08
CA ASN A 129 33.74 -39.97 -14.65
C ASN A 129 32.43 -40.64 -14.21
N GLY A 130 31.35 -40.51 -14.99
CA GLY A 130 30.10 -41.23 -14.74
C GLY A 130 30.29 -42.75 -14.81
N ALA A 131 31.04 -43.25 -15.80
CA ALA A 131 31.37 -44.67 -15.90
C ALA A 131 32.23 -45.15 -14.72
N ARG A 132 33.19 -44.34 -14.25
CA ARG A 132 33.97 -44.61 -13.03
C ARG A 132 33.07 -44.69 -11.80
N ALA A 133 32.14 -43.75 -11.63
CA ALA A 133 31.21 -43.74 -10.50
C ALA A 133 30.31 -44.98 -10.48
N LEU A 134 29.76 -45.38 -11.64
CA LEU A 134 29.00 -46.62 -11.76
C LEU A 134 29.85 -47.84 -11.42
N TRP A 135 31.07 -47.91 -11.96
CA TRP A 135 31.98 -49.00 -11.67
C TRP A 135 32.30 -49.10 -10.17
N ILE A 136 32.61 -47.98 -9.50
CA ILE A 136 32.80 -47.92 -8.04
C ILE A 136 31.53 -48.42 -7.32
N SER A 137 30.35 -47.91 -7.69
CA SER A 137 29.09 -48.31 -7.06
C SER A 137 28.78 -49.80 -7.20
N PHE A 138 29.15 -50.44 -8.33
CA PHE A 138 28.97 -51.89 -8.53
C PHE A 138 29.98 -52.74 -7.77
N GLN A 139 31.16 -52.20 -7.47
CA GLN A 139 32.22 -52.91 -6.75
C GLN A 139 32.20 -52.65 -5.24
N ASN A 140 31.49 -51.63 -4.78
CA ASN A 140 31.30 -51.37 -3.37
C ASN A 140 30.59 -52.56 -2.69
N PRO A 141 31.05 -53.00 -1.51
CA PRO A 141 30.31 -53.97 -0.73
C PRO A 141 28.95 -53.38 -0.31
N PRO A 142 27.93 -54.22 -0.04
CA PRO A 142 26.68 -53.75 0.54
C PRO A 142 26.94 -52.91 1.81
N ILE A 143 26.35 -51.72 1.89
CA ILE A 143 26.59 -50.77 2.99
C ILE A 143 26.28 -51.37 4.37
N SER A 144 25.33 -52.31 4.44
CA SER A 144 24.97 -53.04 5.65
C SER A 144 26.06 -53.99 6.17
N LEU A 145 27.07 -54.31 5.35
CA LEU A 145 28.18 -55.19 5.70
C LEU A 145 29.48 -54.43 6.02
N LEU A 146 29.50 -53.10 5.85
CA LEU A 146 30.63 -52.25 6.20
C LEU A 146 30.59 -51.87 7.68
N SER A 147 31.76 -51.74 8.31
CA SER A 147 31.84 -51.14 9.64
C SER A 147 31.49 -49.65 9.54
N GLN A 148 30.72 -49.14 10.51
CA GLN A 148 30.37 -47.71 10.59
C GLN A 148 31.62 -46.83 10.74
N SER A 149 32.64 -47.31 11.46
CA SER A 149 33.89 -46.58 11.63
C SER A 149 34.70 -46.51 10.34
N GLU A 150 34.72 -47.59 9.55
CA GLU A 150 35.44 -47.65 8.26
C GLU A 150 34.75 -46.77 7.21
N TRP A 151 33.42 -46.80 7.18
CA TRP A 151 32.65 -45.90 6.33
C TRP A 151 32.89 -44.43 6.69
N LEU A 152 32.82 -44.09 7.98
CA LEU A 152 33.05 -42.73 8.43
C LEU A 152 34.50 -42.29 8.20
N ASP A 153 35.50 -43.16 8.39
CA ASP A 153 36.91 -42.86 8.08
C ASP A 153 37.12 -42.52 6.59
N SER A 154 36.39 -43.21 5.71
CA SER A 154 36.44 -42.98 4.27
C SER A 154 35.74 -41.68 3.82
N ASP A 155 34.80 -41.15 4.60
CA ASP A 155 33.98 -39.99 4.24
C ASP A 155 34.27 -38.76 5.13
N GLN A 156 35.12 -37.87 4.62
CA GLN A 156 35.53 -36.65 5.31
C GLN A 156 34.40 -35.62 5.45
N TYR A 157 33.36 -35.69 4.61
CA TYR A 157 32.24 -34.74 4.68
C TYR A 157 31.34 -35.09 5.87
N TRP A 158 30.95 -36.36 5.99
CA TRP A 158 30.10 -36.82 7.08
C TRP A 158 30.84 -36.84 8.43
N GLN A 159 32.18 -36.97 8.45
CA GLN A 159 32.98 -36.72 9.66
C GLN A 159 32.72 -35.32 10.24
N ALA A 160 32.84 -34.28 9.42
CA ALA A 160 32.60 -32.91 9.85
C ALA A 160 31.15 -32.69 10.30
N PHE A 161 30.18 -33.35 9.64
CA PHE A 161 28.78 -33.30 10.04
C PHE A 161 28.52 -33.95 11.40
N VAL A 162 29.11 -35.12 11.64
CA VAL A 162 29.01 -35.82 12.93
C VAL A 162 29.72 -35.01 14.02
N GLU A 163 30.91 -34.46 13.76
CA GLU A 163 31.63 -33.60 14.70
C GLU A 163 30.79 -32.36 15.07
N LYS A 164 30.23 -31.66 14.07
CA LYS A 164 29.36 -30.50 14.26
C LYS A 164 28.24 -30.78 15.28
N HIS A 165 27.54 -31.90 15.13
CA HIS A 165 26.31 -32.17 15.88
C HIS A 165 26.48 -33.07 17.09
N HIS A 166 27.51 -33.89 17.15
CA HIS A 166 27.68 -34.87 18.22
C HIS A 166 28.95 -34.65 19.05
N PHE A 167 29.90 -33.83 18.57
CA PHE A 167 31.07 -33.42 19.37
C PHE A 167 30.86 -32.04 20.00
N TYR A 168 30.43 -31.03 19.22
CA TYR A 168 30.22 -29.67 19.75
C TYR A 168 28.89 -29.50 20.51
N HIS A 169 27.95 -30.43 20.38
CA HIS A 169 26.63 -30.33 20.97
C HIS A 169 26.27 -31.61 21.75
N ASN A 170 26.20 -31.51 23.08
CA ASN A 170 25.86 -32.65 23.95
C ASN A 170 24.36 -32.83 24.18
N HIS A 171 23.53 -31.97 23.60
CA HIS A 171 22.09 -31.90 23.83
C HIS A 171 21.26 -32.37 22.63
N LEU A 172 21.90 -32.61 21.48
CA LEU A 172 21.22 -33.14 20.30
C LEU A 172 20.91 -34.62 20.53
N ALA A 173 19.70 -35.03 20.13
CA ALA A 173 19.29 -36.41 20.24
C ALA A 173 20.06 -37.26 19.22
N SER A 174 20.89 -38.17 19.71
CA SER A 174 21.72 -39.07 18.87
C SER A 174 20.94 -40.01 17.95
N ALA A 175 19.60 -40.04 18.07
CA ALA A 175 18.71 -40.84 17.25
C ALA A 175 18.17 -40.12 16.00
N VAL A 176 18.55 -38.85 15.77
CA VAL A 176 18.10 -38.08 14.61
C VAL A 176 19.17 -38.13 13.52
N GLU A 177 18.82 -38.70 12.36
CA GLU A 177 19.74 -38.86 11.23
C GLU A 177 20.15 -37.51 10.60
N ASP A 178 19.23 -36.53 10.55
CA ASP A 178 19.50 -35.19 10.05
C ASP A 178 19.01 -34.10 11.04
N PRO A 179 19.88 -33.66 11.97
CA PRO A 179 19.58 -32.56 12.89
C PRO A 179 19.49 -31.18 12.21
N GLU A 180 19.78 -31.05 10.91
CA GLU A 180 19.60 -29.81 10.13
C GLU A 180 18.34 -29.81 9.26
N SER A 181 17.55 -30.89 9.33
CA SER A 181 16.29 -30.97 8.60
C SER A 181 15.30 -29.87 9.02
N LYS A 182 14.50 -29.40 8.06
CA LYS A 182 13.48 -28.35 8.32
C LYS A 182 12.48 -28.76 9.40
N ASP A 183 12.15 -30.05 9.46
CA ASP A 183 11.20 -30.59 10.44
C ASP A 183 11.80 -30.58 11.85
N TYR A 184 13.10 -30.88 11.98
CA TYR A 184 13.79 -30.82 13.26
C TYR A 184 13.94 -29.38 13.76
N ASP A 185 14.32 -28.44 12.88
CA ASP A 185 14.41 -27.01 13.22
C ASP A 185 13.04 -26.43 13.64
N ALA A 186 11.98 -26.76 12.91
CA ALA A 186 10.62 -26.34 13.26
C ALA A 186 10.19 -26.90 14.63
N LYS A 187 10.51 -28.17 14.91
CA LYS A 187 10.24 -28.78 16.21
C LYS A 187 11.01 -28.09 17.33
N GLN A 188 12.31 -27.84 17.15
CA GLN A 188 13.14 -27.16 18.14
C GLN A 188 12.63 -25.74 18.43
N LYS A 189 12.25 -24.98 17.39
CA LYS A 189 11.64 -23.65 17.55
C LYS A 189 10.32 -23.71 18.33
N ALA A 190 9.48 -24.70 18.04
CA ALA A 190 8.22 -24.89 18.75
C ALA A 190 8.43 -25.28 20.22
N ASP A 191 9.37 -26.20 20.49
CA ASP A 191 9.72 -26.62 21.84
C ASP A 191 10.32 -25.46 22.65
N LEU A 192 11.20 -24.64 22.04
CA LEU A 192 11.76 -23.44 22.65
C LEU A 192 10.66 -22.44 23.03
N LYS A 193 9.75 -22.15 22.09
CA LYS A 193 8.61 -21.26 22.32
C LYS A 193 7.74 -21.76 23.47
N ARG A 194 7.38 -23.05 23.48
CA ARG A 194 6.58 -23.65 24.56
C ARG A 194 7.29 -23.56 25.91
N ASN A 195 8.60 -23.78 25.96
CA ASN A 195 9.37 -23.69 27.20
C ASN A 195 9.37 -22.27 27.76
N TRP A 196 9.54 -21.26 26.90
CA TRP A 196 9.42 -19.85 27.31
C TRP A 196 8.00 -19.49 27.75
N GLU A 197 6.97 -19.93 27.03
CA GLU A 197 5.57 -19.73 27.44
C GLU A 197 5.25 -20.40 28.78
N THR A 198 5.87 -21.54 29.07
CA THR A 198 5.67 -22.23 30.37
C THR A 198 6.39 -21.50 31.50
N PHE A 199 7.57 -20.96 31.24
CA PHE A 199 8.38 -20.27 32.25
C PHE A 199 7.84 -18.88 32.57
N ASP A 200 7.53 -18.10 31.54
CA ASP A 200 7.23 -16.65 31.60
C ASP A 200 5.80 -16.28 31.19
N GLY A 201 5.01 -17.22 30.65
CA GLY A 201 3.65 -16.94 30.16
C GLY A 201 2.57 -16.83 31.25
N ARG A 202 1.32 -16.58 30.81
CA ARG A 202 0.21 -16.14 31.68
C ARG A 202 -0.53 -17.27 32.45
N GLY A 203 -0.10 -18.53 32.35
CA GLY A 203 -0.79 -19.70 32.91
C GLY A 203 -0.88 -19.76 34.45
N THR A 204 -1.62 -20.73 34.99
CA THR A 204 -1.74 -20.97 36.45
C THR A 204 -0.50 -21.65 37.04
N THR A 205 0.35 -22.23 36.19
CA THR A 205 1.56 -22.99 36.55
C THR A 205 2.84 -22.18 36.30
N ARG A 206 2.85 -20.87 36.58
CA ARG A 206 4.03 -20.01 36.32
C ARG A 206 5.20 -20.36 37.22
N GLN A 207 6.40 -20.38 36.63
CA GLN A 207 7.64 -20.60 37.36
C GLN A 207 8.33 -19.29 37.76
N ASN A 208 8.42 -18.32 36.85
CA ASN A 208 9.19 -17.07 37.04
C ASN A 208 8.39 -15.97 37.76
N ASN A 209 7.09 -15.88 37.47
CA ASN A 209 6.24 -14.76 37.88
C ASN A 209 5.61 -15.01 39.26
N LYS A 210 6.45 -15.15 40.28
CA LYS A 210 6.07 -15.29 41.70
C LYS A 210 6.47 -14.03 42.45
N LEU A 211 5.63 -13.58 43.39
CA LEU A 211 5.91 -12.44 44.28
C LEU A 211 6.07 -11.07 43.57
N LEU A 212 5.37 -10.84 42.45
CA LEU A 212 5.35 -9.53 41.80
C LEU A 212 4.46 -8.53 42.56
N TYR A 213 5.07 -7.78 43.49
CA TYR A 213 4.44 -6.59 44.08
C TYR A 213 4.50 -5.38 43.13
N GLN A 214 5.58 -5.30 42.34
CA GLN A 214 5.75 -4.33 41.27
C GLN A 214 5.84 -5.10 39.95
N ARG A 215 4.92 -4.82 39.02
CA ARG A 215 4.85 -5.50 37.74
C ARG A 215 5.74 -4.79 36.73
N PRO A 216 6.47 -5.52 35.86
CA PRO A 216 7.09 -4.91 34.69
C PRO A 216 6.02 -4.37 33.73
N SER A 217 6.43 -3.49 32.83
CA SER A 217 5.56 -2.76 31.90
C SER A 217 4.53 -3.64 31.18
N PHE A 218 4.98 -4.73 30.56
CA PHE A 218 4.11 -5.65 29.81
C PHE A 218 3.02 -6.26 30.70
N GLU A 219 3.40 -6.83 31.85
CA GLU A 219 2.46 -7.42 32.81
C GLU A 219 1.54 -6.37 33.46
N TYR A 220 2.05 -5.15 33.69
CA TYR A 220 1.27 -4.05 34.22
C TYR A 220 0.15 -3.66 33.26
N TYR A 221 0.48 -3.42 31.99
CA TYR A 221 -0.50 -3.01 30.99
C TYR A 221 -1.41 -4.14 30.53
N ASP A 222 -0.95 -5.39 30.53
CA ASP A 222 -1.79 -6.54 30.19
C ASP A 222 -2.87 -6.81 31.25
N VAL A 223 -2.55 -6.58 32.54
CA VAL A 223 -3.51 -6.68 33.64
C VAL A 223 -4.38 -5.43 33.75
N PHE A 224 -3.80 -4.24 33.60
CA PHE A 224 -4.48 -2.95 33.77
C PHE A 224 -4.62 -2.22 32.43
N ARG A 225 -5.68 -2.58 31.69
CA ARG A 225 -5.96 -2.01 30.36
C ARG A 225 -6.35 -0.53 30.39
N GLY A 226 -7.03 -0.06 31.45
CA GLY A 226 -7.38 1.36 31.62
C GLY A 226 -6.14 2.27 31.62
N PRO A 227 -5.15 2.05 32.51
CA PRO A 227 -3.88 2.76 32.49
C PRO A 227 -3.12 2.68 31.16
N LEU A 228 -3.19 1.57 30.43
CA LEU A 228 -2.56 1.49 29.10
C LEU A 228 -3.14 2.53 28.14
N ILE A 229 -4.47 2.63 28.08
CA ILE A 229 -5.17 3.58 27.20
C ILE A 229 -4.83 5.02 27.62
N GLU A 230 -4.93 5.34 28.91
CA GLU A 230 -4.63 6.68 29.43
C GLU A 230 -3.17 7.08 29.18
N HIS A 231 -2.21 6.21 29.49
CA HIS A 231 -0.79 6.49 29.29
C HIS A 231 -0.45 6.61 27.80
N MET A 232 -1.08 5.82 26.93
CA MET A 232 -0.89 5.89 25.48
C MET A 232 -1.46 7.20 24.91
N ILE A 233 -2.69 7.57 25.25
CA ILE A 233 -3.31 8.83 24.83
C ILE A 233 -2.46 10.01 25.32
N PHE A 234 -2.04 9.99 26.58
CA PHE A 234 -1.15 11.01 27.12
C PHE A 234 0.17 11.07 26.35
N TYR A 235 0.82 9.93 26.11
CA TYR A 235 2.09 9.87 25.37
C TYR A 235 1.95 10.45 23.95
N LEU A 236 0.95 10.01 23.19
CA LEU A 236 0.69 10.48 21.83
C LEU A 236 0.36 11.98 21.82
N THR A 237 -0.39 12.45 22.82
CA THR A 237 -0.77 13.86 22.98
C THR A 237 0.36 14.73 23.53
N LYS A 238 1.30 14.20 24.31
CA LYS A 238 2.43 14.95 24.86
C LYS A 238 3.60 15.04 23.88
N THR A 239 3.83 13.98 23.10
CA THR A 239 5.03 13.87 22.25
C THR A 239 4.76 14.08 20.77
N GLY A 240 3.53 13.81 20.30
CA GLY A 240 3.22 13.77 18.87
C GLY A 240 3.94 12.64 18.12
N GLY A 241 4.34 11.58 18.84
CA GLY A 241 5.05 10.42 18.30
C GLY A 241 4.12 9.27 17.87
N ASP A 242 4.72 8.11 17.62
CA ASP A 242 4.02 6.88 17.22
C ASP A 242 3.96 5.90 18.40
N ALA A 243 2.89 5.11 18.48
CA ALA A 243 2.75 4.02 19.45
C ALA A 243 3.92 3.01 19.41
N ARG A 244 4.60 2.86 18.26
CA ARG A 244 5.81 2.02 18.12
C ARG A 244 6.97 2.47 19.01
N THR A 245 7.01 3.75 19.38
CA THR A 245 8.04 4.35 20.23
C THR A 245 7.53 4.62 21.65
N PHE A 246 6.40 4.00 22.03
CA PHE A 246 5.88 4.09 23.39
C PHE A 246 6.94 3.61 24.39
N PRO A 247 7.30 4.42 25.40
CA PRO A 247 8.37 4.08 26.32
C PRO A 247 7.96 2.90 27.18
N GLU A 248 8.89 1.98 27.41
CA GLU A 248 8.66 0.83 28.29
C GLU A 248 8.29 1.29 29.71
N MET A 249 8.97 2.31 30.22
CA MET A 249 8.66 2.97 31.49
C MET A 249 8.45 4.46 31.26
N MET A 250 7.29 4.98 31.66
CA MET A 250 6.99 6.41 31.54
C MET A 250 7.81 7.22 32.56
N PRO A 251 8.26 8.45 32.21
CA PRO A 251 8.87 9.37 33.17
C PRO A 251 7.96 9.65 34.37
N THR A 252 8.54 9.76 35.57
CA THR A 252 7.81 10.07 36.81
C THR A 252 7.02 11.38 36.74
N LYS A 253 7.55 12.39 36.03
CA LYS A 253 6.85 13.66 35.79
C LYS A 253 5.52 13.47 35.04
N TRP A 254 5.49 12.57 34.06
CA TRP A 254 4.30 12.30 33.27
C TRP A 254 3.20 11.62 34.10
N TYR A 255 3.57 10.74 35.04
CA TYR A 255 2.59 10.21 35.99
C TYR A 255 1.93 11.31 36.82
N ALA A 256 2.72 12.27 37.35
CA ALA A 256 2.17 13.39 38.10
C ALA A 256 1.19 14.23 37.25
N GLU A 257 1.58 14.56 36.01
CA GLU A 257 0.70 15.28 35.08
C GLU A 257 -0.60 14.52 34.77
N ILE A 258 -0.52 13.19 34.57
CA ILE A 258 -1.70 12.34 34.37
C ILE A 258 -2.61 12.38 35.61
N TYR A 259 -2.05 12.29 36.82
CA TYR A 259 -2.83 12.37 38.06
C TYR A 259 -3.48 13.74 38.26
N ASP A 260 -2.81 14.83 37.88
CA ASP A 260 -3.37 16.18 37.95
C ASP A 260 -4.55 16.33 36.96
N VAL A 261 -4.39 15.86 35.72
CA VAL A 261 -5.47 15.82 34.72
C VAL A 261 -6.65 15.01 35.24
N ARG A 262 -6.37 13.82 35.78
CA ARG A 262 -7.38 12.94 36.38
C ARG A 262 -8.12 13.64 37.52
N PHE A 263 -7.41 14.34 38.40
CA PHE A 263 -8.01 15.08 39.51
C PHE A 263 -8.94 16.21 39.02
N LYS A 264 -8.49 17.01 38.04
CA LYS A 264 -9.30 18.06 37.42
C LYS A 264 -10.59 17.50 36.81
N LEU A 265 -10.47 16.43 36.02
CA LEU A 265 -11.60 15.79 35.36
C LEU A 265 -12.59 15.21 36.37
N TYR A 266 -12.15 14.38 37.32
CA TYR A 266 -13.05 13.78 38.30
C TYR A 266 -13.68 14.81 39.24
N SER A 267 -13.04 15.94 39.50
CA SER A 267 -13.65 17.03 40.27
C SER A 267 -14.92 17.57 39.59
N VAL A 268 -14.92 17.67 38.26
CA VAL A 268 -16.10 18.07 37.47
C VAL A 268 -17.12 16.94 37.41
N LEU A 269 -16.69 15.74 37.02
CA LEU A 269 -17.58 14.59 36.82
C LEU A 269 -18.29 14.18 38.13
N GLN A 270 -17.56 14.15 39.25
CA GLN A 270 -18.13 13.79 40.55
C GLN A 270 -19.15 14.83 41.02
N ARG A 271 -18.87 16.12 40.82
CA ARG A 271 -19.81 17.19 41.18
C ARG A 271 -21.11 17.07 40.39
N ARG A 272 -21.01 16.84 39.08
CA ARG A 272 -22.18 16.67 38.20
C ARG A 272 -22.99 15.43 38.56
N LYS A 273 -22.33 14.28 38.71
CA LYS A 273 -22.96 13.04 39.18
C LYS A 273 -23.70 13.26 40.51
N ARG A 274 -23.07 13.94 41.47
CA ARG A 274 -23.68 14.26 42.77
C ARG A 274 -24.95 15.12 42.59
N GLN A 275 -24.88 16.19 41.82
CA GLN A 275 -26.03 17.07 41.58
C GLN A 275 -27.19 16.33 40.92
N PHE A 276 -26.92 15.48 39.92
CA PHE A 276 -27.93 14.65 39.29
C PHE A 276 -28.55 13.66 40.28
N HIS A 277 -27.71 12.94 41.03
CA HIS A 277 -28.14 11.93 41.99
C HIS A 277 -28.99 12.53 43.12
N GLU A 278 -28.58 13.67 43.68
CA GLU A 278 -29.30 14.37 44.75
C GLU A 278 -30.62 15.00 44.28
N SER A 279 -30.70 15.45 43.02
CA SER A 279 -31.92 16.06 42.48
C SER A 279 -32.95 15.04 42.01
N THR A 280 -32.51 13.94 41.40
CA THR A 280 -33.38 12.90 40.84
C THR A 280 -33.71 11.79 41.83
N TRP A 281 -32.95 11.67 42.92
CA TRP A 281 -33.01 10.53 43.85
C TRP A 281 -32.85 9.18 43.14
N ALA A 282 -32.13 9.17 42.01
CA ALA A 282 -31.88 7.97 41.23
C ALA A 282 -31.17 6.92 42.10
N ARG A 283 -31.56 5.64 41.99
CA ARG A 283 -30.91 4.56 42.75
C ARG A 283 -29.43 4.39 42.37
N GLU A 284 -29.10 4.68 41.12
CA GLU A 284 -27.76 4.60 40.56
C GLU A 284 -27.49 5.83 39.70
N ALA A 285 -26.27 6.35 39.80
CA ALA A 285 -25.77 7.43 38.97
C ALA A 285 -24.32 7.16 38.61
N PHE A 286 -23.96 7.37 37.35
CA PHE A 286 -22.63 7.07 36.82
C PHE A 286 -21.88 8.36 36.50
N HIS A 287 -20.56 8.27 36.44
CA HIS A 287 -19.75 9.38 35.95
C HIS A 287 -19.93 9.47 34.43
N ASP A 288 -19.90 10.68 33.86
CA ASP A 288 -19.85 10.80 32.41
C ASP A 288 -18.60 10.06 31.89
N PHE A 289 -18.69 9.47 30.70
CA PHE A 289 -17.63 8.67 30.06
C PHE A 289 -17.19 7.42 30.82
N HIS A 290 -18.00 6.91 31.75
CA HIS A 290 -17.74 5.64 32.42
C HIS A 290 -18.89 4.65 32.15
N PRO A 291 -18.58 3.36 31.93
CA PRO A 291 -19.61 2.34 31.91
C PRO A 291 -20.22 2.14 33.31
N HIS A 292 -21.32 1.39 33.36
CA HIS A 292 -21.95 1.03 34.63
C HIS A 292 -21.02 0.13 35.47
N ASP A 293 -20.35 -0.82 34.81
CA ASP A 293 -19.33 -1.68 35.39
C ASP A 293 -17.98 -1.44 34.70
N LEU A 294 -17.09 -0.72 35.38
CA LEU A 294 -15.76 -0.41 34.85
C LEU A 294 -14.86 -1.64 34.76
N GLU A 295 -15.07 -2.66 35.60
CA GLU A 295 -14.21 -3.85 35.66
C GLU A 295 -14.53 -4.82 34.52
N HIS A 296 -15.81 -4.96 34.16
CA HIS A 296 -16.25 -5.91 33.13
C HIS A 296 -16.50 -5.24 31.76
N ASP A 297 -17.02 -4.01 31.73
CA ASP A 297 -17.44 -3.35 30.48
C ASP A 297 -16.51 -2.21 30.03
N GLY A 298 -15.47 -1.90 30.82
CA GLY A 298 -14.53 -0.80 30.56
C GLY A 298 -13.93 -0.80 29.17
N GLU A 299 -13.35 -1.91 28.74
CA GLU A 299 -12.64 -2.01 27.45
C GLU A 299 -13.60 -1.83 26.26
N ALA A 300 -14.75 -2.49 26.29
CA ALA A 300 -15.76 -2.36 25.25
C ALA A 300 -16.34 -0.95 25.18
N TYR A 301 -16.57 -0.31 26.33
CA TYR A 301 -17.08 1.05 26.42
C TYR A 301 -16.09 2.08 25.85
N TYR A 302 -14.82 2.04 26.25
CA TYR A 302 -13.82 2.99 25.76
C TYR A 302 -13.49 2.77 24.28
N SER A 303 -13.46 1.51 23.82
CA SER A 303 -13.28 1.21 22.39
C SER A 303 -14.39 1.85 21.54
N LYS A 304 -15.65 1.71 21.97
CA LYS A 304 -16.81 2.35 21.35
C LYS A 304 -16.73 3.86 21.34
N LEU A 305 -16.42 4.47 22.50
CA LEU A 305 -16.28 5.92 22.62
C LEU A 305 -15.20 6.48 21.68
N ILE A 306 -14.03 5.82 21.61
CA ILE A 306 -12.93 6.21 20.72
C ILE A 306 -13.33 6.05 19.26
N ALA A 307 -13.97 4.93 18.89
CA ALA A 307 -14.44 4.69 17.53
C ALA A 307 -15.46 5.75 17.08
N LYS A 308 -16.42 6.09 17.94
CA LYS A 308 -17.41 7.13 17.68
C LYS A 308 -16.74 8.49 17.41
N GLU A 309 -15.80 8.88 18.26
CA GLU A 309 -15.09 10.16 18.14
C GLU A 309 -14.19 10.19 16.89
N ALA A 310 -13.51 9.07 16.59
CA ALA A 310 -12.68 8.92 15.40
C ALA A 310 -13.52 9.07 14.12
N THR A 311 -14.63 8.34 14.01
CA THR A 311 -15.55 8.44 12.85
C THR A 311 -16.10 9.85 12.69
N ALA A 312 -16.52 10.50 13.78
CA ALA A 312 -17.01 11.89 13.71
C ALA A 312 -15.91 12.87 13.24
N THR A 313 -14.67 12.66 13.68
CA THR A 313 -13.51 13.45 13.29
C THR A 313 -13.15 13.24 11.82
N GLU A 314 -13.16 11.99 11.34
CA GLU A 314 -12.88 11.64 9.94
C GLU A 314 -13.94 12.19 8.99
N LEU A 315 -15.23 12.10 9.35
CA LEU A 315 -16.31 12.70 8.56
C LEU A 315 -16.21 14.24 8.52
N CYS A 316 -15.81 14.86 9.64
CA CYS A 316 -15.57 16.29 9.69
C CYS A 316 -14.38 16.68 8.79
N ALA A 317 -13.27 15.92 8.85
CA ALA A 317 -12.12 16.13 7.99
C ALA A 317 -12.50 15.98 6.51
N GLY A 318 -13.25 14.93 6.14
CA GLY A 318 -13.75 14.72 4.79
C GLY A 318 -14.63 15.88 4.29
N ARG A 319 -15.54 16.39 5.13
CA ARG A 319 -16.36 17.56 4.81
C ARG A 319 -15.52 18.82 4.56
N LEU A 320 -14.49 19.04 5.38
CA LEU A 320 -13.58 20.18 5.22
C LEU A 320 -12.68 20.03 3.99
N MET A 321 -12.24 18.80 3.67
CA MET A 321 -11.45 18.51 2.45
C MET A 321 -12.26 18.77 1.19
N GLY A 322 -13.55 18.44 1.16
CA GLY A 322 -14.43 18.69 0.01
C GLY A 322 -14.50 20.17 -0.41
N ASN A 323 -14.28 21.09 0.53
CA ASN A 323 -14.24 22.53 0.28
C ASN A 323 -12.82 23.13 0.42
N PHE A 324 -11.76 22.30 0.44
CA PHE A 324 -10.36 22.72 0.57
C PHE A 324 -10.02 23.52 1.85
N ILE A 325 -10.77 23.30 2.93
CA ILE A 325 -10.64 24.07 4.18
C ILE A 325 -9.52 23.51 5.08
N LEU A 326 -9.30 22.19 5.08
CA LEU A 326 -8.51 21.50 6.12
C LEU A 326 -7.07 22.03 6.32
N PHE A 327 -6.41 22.55 5.27
CA PHE A 327 -5.02 23.03 5.32
C PHE A 327 -4.88 24.52 4.96
N SER A 328 -5.81 25.34 5.43
CA SER A 328 -5.86 26.80 5.17
C SER A 328 -5.10 27.62 6.22
N ASP A 329 -3.78 27.44 6.36
CA ASP A 329 -3.00 28.07 7.45
C ASP A 329 -3.03 29.61 7.46
N GLU A 330 -2.83 30.22 6.29
CA GLU A 330 -2.77 31.68 6.15
C GLU A 330 -4.13 32.31 5.85
N TYR A 331 -5.19 31.49 5.78
CA TYR A 331 -6.48 31.88 5.24
C TYR A 331 -7.61 31.50 6.18
N VAL A 332 -8.53 32.42 6.40
CA VAL A 332 -9.76 32.16 7.15
C VAL A 332 -10.84 31.69 6.18
N PRO A 333 -11.30 30.43 6.26
CA PRO A 333 -12.40 29.95 5.44
C PRO A 333 -13.71 30.64 5.85
N VAL A 334 -14.50 31.09 4.87
CA VAL A 334 -15.75 31.83 5.08
C VAL A 334 -16.86 31.16 4.26
N GLN A 335 -17.94 30.76 4.96
CA GLN A 335 -19.10 30.09 4.37
C GLN A 335 -20.44 30.73 4.78
N SER A 336 -20.42 31.78 5.62
CA SER A 336 -21.63 32.46 6.11
C SER A 336 -21.40 33.97 6.21
N GLY A 337 -22.49 34.75 6.16
CA GLY A 337 -22.40 36.19 6.39
C GLY A 337 -21.76 36.55 7.74
N THR A 338 -22.03 35.79 8.80
CA THR A 338 -21.41 36.00 10.13
C THR A 338 -19.91 35.75 10.13
N SER A 339 -19.44 34.68 9.49
CA SER A 339 -18.00 34.40 9.36
C SER A 339 -17.30 35.43 8.46
N PHE A 340 -17.99 35.95 7.44
CA PHE A 340 -17.51 37.04 6.58
C PHE A 340 -17.21 38.31 7.38
N TYR A 341 -18.17 38.78 8.18
CA TYR A 341 -17.96 39.95 9.02
C TYR A 341 -16.86 39.72 10.06
N ARG A 342 -16.76 38.53 10.63
CA ARG A 342 -15.69 38.20 11.58
C ARG A 342 -14.31 38.20 10.93
N ALA A 343 -14.17 37.64 9.74
CA ALA A 343 -12.92 37.66 8.99
C ALA A 343 -12.46 39.10 8.70
N VAL A 344 -13.37 39.94 8.18
CA VAL A 344 -13.11 41.37 7.92
C VAL A 344 -12.75 42.15 9.20
N GLN A 345 -13.34 41.80 10.35
CA GLN A 345 -13.03 42.45 11.62
C GLN A 345 -11.60 42.20 12.12
N MET A 346 -10.93 41.12 11.68
CA MET A 346 -9.60 40.74 12.21
C MET A 346 -8.53 41.80 11.96
N ASP A 347 -8.59 42.51 10.84
CA ASP A 347 -7.62 43.52 10.42
C ASP A 347 -8.28 44.84 9.95
N GLY A 348 -9.58 44.99 10.20
CA GLY A 348 -10.37 46.14 9.78
C GLY A 348 -10.64 46.20 8.28
N GLY A 349 -10.67 45.04 7.59
CA GLY A 349 -11.03 44.91 6.18
C GLY A 349 -9.92 45.26 5.20
N LYS A 350 -8.67 45.17 5.65
CA LYS A 350 -7.48 45.48 4.85
C LYS A 350 -6.99 44.28 4.02
N GLY A 351 -7.44 43.08 4.37
CA GLY A 351 -7.06 41.83 3.75
C GLY A 351 -7.68 41.60 2.38
N THR A 352 -7.45 40.42 1.82
CA THR A 352 -7.89 40.05 0.47
C THR A 352 -8.66 38.73 0.51
N PHE A 353 -9.78 38.67 -0.22
CA PHE A 353 -10.53 37.44 -0.42
C PHE A 353 -9.99 36.65 -1.62
N TYR A 354 -10.05 35.33 -1.53
CA TYR A 354 -9.66 34.41 -2.58
C TYR A 354 -10.78 33.41 -2.84
N SER A 355 -10.95 33.03 -4.11
CA SER A 355 -11.82 31.95 -4.56
C SER A 355 -11.00 30.90 -5.31
N LEU A 356 -11.31 29.63 -5.07
CA LEU A 356 -10.62 28.47 -5.66
C LEU A 356 -11.36 27.85 -6.86
N GLY A 357 -12.47 28.45 -7.29
CA GLY A 357 -13.35 27.93 -8.33
C GLY A 357 -14.83 28.05 -7.96
N GLU A 358 -15.70 27.76 -8.92
CA GLU A 358 -17.16 27.73 -8.70
C GLU A 358 -17.64 26.43 -8.03
N ASP A 359 -16.80 25.39 -8.04
CA ASP A 359 -17.01 24.10 -7.39
C ASP A 359 -16.75 24.13 -5.88
N VAL A 360 -16.06 25.14 -5.37
CA VAL A 360 -15.76 25.30 -3.94
C VAL A 360 -16.78 26.21 -3.28
N ASN A 361 -17.54 25.68 -2.32
CA ASN A 361 -18.59 26.41 -1.60
C ASN A 361 -18.01 27.16 -0.39
N CYS A 362 -16.89 27.85 -0.61
CA CYS A 362 -16.18 28.64 0.39
C CYS A 362 -15.33 29.72 -0.31
N ILE A 363 -15.22 30.89 0.34
CA ILE A 363 -14.19 31.89 0.01
C ILE A 363 -13.22 32.00 1.17
N PHE A 364 -11.99 32.40 0.87
CA PHE A 364 -10.90 32.40 1.82
C PHE A 364 -10.39 33.82 2.05
N TYR A 365 -10.37 34.27 3.29
CA TYR A 365 -9.88 35.60 3.64
C TYR A 365 -8.44 35.54 4.13
N ARG A 366 -7.55 36.30 3.50
CA ARG A 366 -6.18 36.51 3.98
C ARG A 366 -6.09 37.88 4.66
N PRO A 367 -5.94 37.96 5.98
CA PRO A 367 -5.75 39.24 6.67
C PRO A 367 -4.49 39.97 6.19
N ALA A 368 -4.52 41.31 6.21
CA ALA A 368 -3.35 42.14 5.93
C ALA A 368 -2.42 42.21 7.14
N GLY A 369 -1.16 41.80 6.95
CA GLY A 369 -0.13 41.81 7.99
C GLY A 369 0.80 40.60 7.88
N ASP A 370 1.48 40.29 8.98
CA ASP A 370 2.28 39.07 9.10
C ASP A 370 1.38 37.83 9.01
N ALA A 371 1.97 36.70 8.58
CA ALA A 371 1.27 35.43 8.45
C ALA A 371 0.56 35.05 9.76
N LEU A 372 -0.67 34.53 9.64
CA LEU A 372 -1.43 34.02 10.79
C LEU A 372 -0.60 32.94 11.50
N MET A 373 -0.20 33.23 12.74
CA MET A 373 0.46 32.25 13.59
C MET A 373 -0.56 31.19 14.01
N THR A 374 -0.15 29.94 14.09
CA THR A 374 -0.98 28.88 14.67
C THR A 374 -1.36 29.25 16.11
N PRO A 375 -2.64 29.45 16.44
CA PRO A 375 -3.03 29.89 17.77
C PRO A 375 -2.72 28.84 18.85
N ASP A 376 -2.68 29.25 20.11
CA ASP A 376 -2.56 28.30 21.22
C ASP A 376 -3.81 27.37 21.25
N PRO A 377 -3.64 26.05 21.48
CA PRO A 377 -4.77 25.13 21.47
C PRO A 377 -5.80 25.43 22.57
N VAL A 378 -5.39 25.98 23.72
CA VAL A 378 -6.29 26.39 24.80
C VAL A 378 -7.13 27.60 24.36
N GLU A 379 -6.51 28.59 23.71
CA GLU A 379 -7.21 29.75 23.15
C GLU A 379 -8.21 29.33 22.06
N CYS A 380 -7.83 28.38 21.20
CA CYS A 380 -8.73 27.79 20.20
C CYS A 380 -9.98 27.18 20.85
N PHE A 381 -9.80 26.38 21.90
CA PHE A 381 -10.93 25.76 22.60
C PHE A 381 -11.81 26.80 23.31
N GLN A 382 -11.22 27.79 23.97
CA GLN A 382 -11.97 28.88 24.60
C GLN A 382 -12.82 29.66 23.59
N ALA A 383 -12.23 30.04 22.45
CA ALA A 383 -12.96 30.72 21.38
C ALA A 383 -14.12 29.87 20.83
N LEU A 384 -13.91 28.56 20.68
CA LEU A 384 -14.94 27.62 20.26
C LEU A 384 -16.07 27.49 21.31
N ALA A 385 -15.71 27.34 22.59
CA ALA A 385 -16.64 27.21 23.70
C ALA A 385 -17.48 28.49 23.91
N ASP A 386 -16.87 29.66 23.75
CA ASP A 386 -17.54 30.95 23.80
C ASP A 386 -18.52 31.10 22.64
N HIS A 387 -18.10 30.79 21.42
CA HIS A 387 -18.98 30.81 20.25
C HIS A 387 -20.16 29.83 20.40
N ALA A 388 -19.88 28.61 20.86
CA ALA A 388 -20.89 27.60 21.16
C ALA A 388 -21.90 28.10 22.21
N SER A 389 -21.43 28.79 23.25
CA SER A 389 -22.27 29.40 24.28
C SER A 389 -23.12 30.55 23.74
N LEU A 390 -22.54 31.43 22.91
CA LEU A 390 -23.24 32.56 22.28
C LEU A 390 -24.33 32.11 21.31
N THR A 391 -24.13 30.97 20.65
CA THR A 391 -25.11 30.36 19.72
C THR A 391 -26.10 29.42 20.41
N GLY A 392 -26.06 29.31 21.74
CA GLY A 392 -26.99 28.50 22.53
C GLY A 392 -26.70 26.99 22.50
N ARG A 393 -25.53 26.55 22.02
CA ARG A 393 -25.12 25.15 21.86
C ARG A 393 -23.95 24.82 22.79
N LYS A 394 -24.16 24.87 24.10
CA LYS A 394 -23.08 24.64 25.09
C LYS A 394 -22.58 23.19 25.05
N PHE A 395 -21.26 23.03 25.21
CA PHE A 395 -20.67 21.70 25.45
C PHE A 395 -21.13 21.13 26.79
N GLU A 396 -21.23 19.81 26.86
CA GLU A 396 -21.42 19.13 28.13
C GLU A 396 -20.21 19.37 29.05
N PRO A 397 -20.40 19.67 30.34
CA PRO A 397 -19.30 20.01 31.25
C PRO A 397 -18.20 18.95 31.32
N GLY A 398 -18.56 17.66 31.25
CA GLY A 398 -17.59 16.58 31.22
C GLY A 398 -16.73 16.61 29.94
N TYR A 399 -17.35 16.81 28.78
CA TYR A 399 -16.65 16.87 27.49
C TYR A 399 -15.75 18.11 27.40
N ALA A 400 -16.25 19.25 27.90
CA ALA A 400 -15.45 20.48 28.00
C ALA A 400 -14.20 20.27 28.87
N ALA A 401 -14.32 19.62 30.04
CA ALA A 401 -13.18 19.32 30.90
C ALA A 401 -12.15 18.38 30.24
N VAL A 402 -12.62 17.41 29.43
CA VAL A 402 -11.72 16.55 28.63
C VAL A 402 -10.96 17.36 27.58
N LEU A 403 -11.65 18.24 26.84
CA LEU A 403 -11.01 19.08 25.82
C LEU A 403 -10.05 20.12 26.42
N GLU A 404 -10.38 20.70 27.57
CA GLU A 404 -9.46 21.57 28.32
C GLU A 404 -8.17 20.81 28.69
N ALA A 405 -8.29 19.63 29.29
CA ALA A 405 -7.12 18.81 29.61
C ALA A 405 -6.31 18.43 28.37
N PHE A 406 -6.98 18.05 27.27
CA PHE A 406 -6.33 17.72 26.01
C PHE A 406 -5.53 18.90 25.44
N THR A 407 -6.12 20.10 25.43
CA THR A 407 -5.47 21.31 24.91
C THR A 407 -4.35 21.82 25.81
N GLU A 408 -4.46 21.67 27.13
CA GLU A 408 -3.36 21.92 28.08
C GLU A 408 -2.15 21.01 27.79
N ILE A 409 -2.37 19.70 27.57
CA ILE A 409 -1.30 18.76 27.22
C ILE A 409 -0.67 19.13 25.87
N LEU A 410 -1.47 19.51 24.87
CA LEU A 410 -0.94 19.97 23.59
C LEU A 410 -0.10 21.25 23.73
N SER A 411 -0.56 22.23 24.52
CA SER A 411 0.17 23.47 24.76
C SER A 411 1.52 23.21 25.45
N SER A 412 1.60 22.18 26.30
CA SER A 412 2.86 21.79 26.95
C SER A 412 3.97 21.31 25.98
N ARG A 413 3.65 21.05 24.70
CA ARG A 413 4.64 20.74 23.65
C ARG A 413 5.51 21.94 23.27
N LYS A 414 5.05 23.16 23.55
CA LYS A 414 5.69 24.41 23.10
C LYS A 414 7.16 24.51 23.47
N GLU A 415 7.53 24.05 24.65
CA GLU A 415 8.92 24.05 25.11
C GLU A 415 9.84 23.24 24.18
N GLY A 416 9.36 22.10 23.67
CA GLY A 416 10.13 21.21 22.79
C GLY A 416 10.10 21.60 21.30
N LEU A 417 9.25 22.55 20.90
CA LEU A 417 9.01 22.93 19.51
C LEU A 417 9.20 24.44 19.28
N GLN A 418 10.12 25.06 20.04
CA GLN A 418 10.50 26.48 19.89
C GLN A 418 9.31 27.46 19.97
N GLY A 419 8.33 27.17 20.81
CA GLY A 419 7.11 27.99 20.97
C GLY A 419 5.93 27.55 20.11
N HIS A 420 6.13 26.66 19.15
CA HIS A 420 5.05 26.02 18.38
C HIS A 420 4.56 24.75 19.06
N TRP A 421 3.34 24.28 18.78
CA TRP A 421 2.82 23.02 19.36
C TRP A 421 2.47 21.96 18.30
N PHE A 422 2.12 22.43 17.09
CA PHE A 422 1.75 21.58 15.97
C PHE A 422 2.83 21.53 14.89
N THR A 423 3.23 22.68 14.35
CA THR A 423 4.22 22.85 13.28
C THR A 423 5.64 23.05 13.82
N GLY A 424 6.65 22.72 13.01
CA GLY A 424 8.03 23.18 13.18
C GLY A 424 8.26 24.57 12.60
N PRO A 425 9.44 25.18 12.84
CA PRO A 425 9.78 26.49 12.27
C PRO A 425 9.76 26.45 10.72
N GLY A 426 8.90 27.27 10.11
CA GLY A 426 8.74 27.33 8.64
C GLY A 426 7.97 26.16 8.03
N GLU A 427 7.41 25.25 8.84
CA GLU A 427 6.58 24.13 8.41
C GLU A 427 5.10 24.55 8.38
N SER A 428 4.36 24.17 7.34
CA SER A 428 2.91 24.42 7.27
C SER A 428 2.11 23.32 8.02
N SER A 429 0.83 23.54 8.34
CA SER A 429 0.01 22.50 8.99
C SER A 429 -0.16 21.27 8.12
N LYS A 430 -0.29 21.45 6.81
CA LYS A 430 -0.26 20.36 5.80
C LYS A 430 0.98 19.49 5.96
N GLU A 431 2.16 20.10 5.99
CA GLU A 431 3.44 19.38 6.12
C GLU A 431 3.54 18.68 7.47
N ALA A 432 3.16 19.36 8.55
CA ALA A 432 3.15 18.80 9.90
C ALA A 432 2.16 17.62 10.03
N PHE A 433 0.99 17.71 9.40
CA PHE A 433 -0.01 16.64 9.35
C PHE A 433 0.54 15.44 8.58
N MET A 434 1.03 15.63 7.35
CA MET A 434 1.57 14.54 6.53
C MET A 434 2.80 13.89 7.15
N ARG A 435 3.65 14.65 7.86
CA ARG A 435 4.80 14.10 8.61
C ARG A 435 4.38 13.20 9.77
N ARG A 436 3.25 13.51 10.42
CA ARG A 436 2.73 12.76 11.57
C ARG A 436 1.76 11.65 11.18
N LEU A 437 1.18 11.72 9.98
CA LEU A 437 0.31 10.68 9.44
C LEU A 437 1.11 9.39 9.21
N LYS A 438 0.59 8.27 9.69
CA LYS A 438 1.26 6.97 9.49
C LYS A 438 1.25 6.60 8.02
N THR A 439 2.36 6.08 7.51
CA THR A 439 2.47 5.58 6.14
C THR A 439 1.67 4.30 5.91
N THR A 440 1.35 3.57 6.97
CA THR A 440 0.48 2.39 6.92
C THR A 440 -1.00 2.74 7.15
N ASP A 441 -1.33 4.03 7.30
CA ASP A 441 -2.71 4.46 7.47
C ASP A 441 -3.49 4.24 6.17
N PRO A 442 -4.69 3.64 6.20
CA PRO A 442 -5.47 3.40 4.99
C PRO A 442 -5.90 4.69 4.27
N ALA A 443 -5.96 5.82 4.97
CA ALA A 443 -6.30 7.11 4.40
C ALA A 443 -5.07 7.91 3.92
N HIS A 444 -3.84 7.37 4.04
CA HIS A 444 -2.61 8.08 3.67
C HIS A 444 -2.66 8.62 2.24
N ASP A 445 -3.01 7.77 1.27
CA ASP A 445 -3.08 8.14 -0.14
C ASP A 445 -4.18 9.19 -0.42
N ILE A 446 -5.26 9.18 0.38
CA ILE A 446 -6.36 10.14 0.26
C ILE A 446 -5.88 11.53 0.69
N TYR A 447 -5.20 11.62 1.84
CA TYR A 447 -4.65 12.88 2.33
C TYR A 447 -3.50 13.39 1.46
N GLU A 448 -2.68 12.51 0.90
CA GLU A 448 -1.63 12.89 -0.06
C GLU A 448 -2.23 13.49 -1.34
N ALA A 449 -3.21 12.80 -1.95
CA ALA A 449 -3.90 13.31 -3.14
C ALA A 449 -4.59 14.66 -2.87
N TYR A 450 -5.24 14.79 -1.71
CA TYR A 450 -5.82 16.07 -1.30
C TYR A 450 -4.77 17.17 -1.10
N ALA A 451 -3.63 16.86 -0.48
CA ALA A 451 -2.55 17.82 -0.27
C ALA A 451 -1.93 18.31 -1.61
N GLU A 452 -1.82 17.41 -2.59
CA GLU A 452 -1.40 17.73 -3.96
C GLU A 452 -2.43 18.66 -4.64
N GLU A 453 -3.71 18.26 -4.67
CA GLU A 453 -4.78 19.05 -5.31
C GLU A 453 -4.97 20.41 -4.63
N HIS A 454 -4.98 20.46 -3.30
CA HIS A 454 -5.04 21.69 -2.52
C HIS A 454 -3.92 22.66 -2.93
N SER A 455 -2.69 22.16 -3.05
CA SER A 455 -1.55 22.98 -3.46
C SER A 455 -1.67 23.48 -4.90
N GLU A 456 -2.28 22.71 -5.80
CA GLU A 456 -2.55 23.12 -7.18
C GLU A 456 -3.66 24.17 -7.28
N ARG A 457 -4.78 23.97 -6.57
CA ARG A 457 -5.90 24.92 -6.52
C ARG A 457 -5.46 26.28 -6.00
N TRP A 458 -4.65 26.31 -4.95
CA TRP A 458 -4.13 27.55 -4.39
C TRP A 458 -3.17 28.31 -5.32
N LYS A 459 -2.45 27.63 -6.22
CA LYS A 459 -1.64 28.31 -7.26
C LYS A 459 -2.51 29.07 -8.26
N ASN A 460 -3.74 28.61 -8.48
CA ASN A 460 -4.70 29.19 -9.41
C ASN A 460 -5.79 30.02 -8.73
N ALA A 461 -5.63 30.31 -7.42
CA ALA A 461 -6.63 31.04 -6.65
C ALA A 461 -6.85 32.45 -7.21
N LYS A 462 -8.12 32.82 -7.43
CA LYS A 462 -8.50 34.15 -7.91
C LYS A 462 -8.70 35.08 -6.71
N ALA A 463 -7.94 36.17 -6.66
CA ALA A 463 -8.22 37.27 -5.73
C ALA A 463 -9.53 37.96 -6.10
N LEU A 464 -10.39 38.18 -5.11
CA LEU A 464 -11.67 38.85 -5.24
C LEU A 464 -11.63 40.23 -4.57
N SER A 465 -12.25 41.20 -5.21
CA SER A 465 -12.59 42.46 -4.55
C SER A 465 -13.67 42.26 -3.48
N MET A 466 -13.76 43.19 -2.52
CA MET A 466 -14.78 43.17 -1.47
C MET A 466 -16.20 43.12 -2.05
N ASP A 467 -16.46 43.84 -3.14
CA ASP A 467 -17.76 43.87 -3.81
C ASP A 467 -18.09 42.51 -4.46
N GLU A 468 -17.12 41.85 -5.10
CA GLU A 468 -17.29 40.51 -5.66
C GLU A 468 -17.56 39.48 -4.55
N ALA A 469 -16.79 39.54 -3.47
CA ALA A 469 -16.95 38.63 -2.33
C ALA A 469 -18.32 38.81 -1.65
N THR A 470 -18.77 40.05 -1.46
CA THR A 470 -20.09 40.36 -0.89
C THR A 470 -21.23 39.85 -1.77
N LYS A 471 -21.08 39.93 -3.10
CA LYS A 471 -22.09 39.41 -4.05
C LYS A 471 -22.12 37.88 -4.09
N ALA A 472 -20.98 37.21 -3.90
CA ALA A 472 -20.90 35.75 -3.89
C ALA A 472 -21.48 35.12 -2.61
N MET A 473 -21.46 35.87 -1.49
CA MET A 473 -21.77 35.30 -0.18
C MET A 473 -23.17 34.69 -0.01
N PRO A 474 -24.26 35.30 -0.49
CA PRO A 474 -25.60 34.72 -0.33
C PRO A 474 -25.74 33.33 -0.97
N GLU A 475 -25.11 33.12 -2.12
CA GLU A 475 -25.15 31.83 -2.81
C GLU A 475 -24.28 30.78 -2.12
N ILE A 476 -23.11 31.17 -1.60
CA ILE A 476 -22.24 30.29 -0.80
C ILE A 476 -22.97 29.84 0.46
N GLU A 477 -23.60 30.77 1.19
CA GLU A 477 -24.34 30.46 2.42
C GLU A 477 -25.54 29.56 2.15
N ARG A 478 -26.24 29.77 1.03
CA ARG A 478 -27.33 28.88 0.59
C ARG A 478 -26.84 27.46 0.33
N LYS A 479 -25.73 27.30 -0.41
CA LYS A 479 -25.15 25.97 -0.70
C LYS A 479 -24.60 25.31 0.57
N TYR A 480 -23.93 26.07 1.43
CA TYR A 480 -23.45 25.60 2.73
C TYR A 480 -24.58 25.08 3.62
N ALA A 481 -25.72 25.78 3.67
CA ALA A 481 -26.88 25.32 4.43
C ALA A 481 -27.41 23.97 3.91
N ILE A 482 -27.48 23.80 2.58
CA ILE A 482 -27.90 22.53 1.95
C ILE A 482 -26.89 21.41 2.27
N GLU A 483 -25.59 21.68 2.13
CA GLU A 483 -24.54 20.71 2.49
C GLU A 483 -24.60 20.30 3.96
N CYS A 484 -24.89 21.24 4.87
CA CYS A 484 -25.05 20.94 6.29
C CYS A 484 -26.25 20.04 6.58
N GLU A 485 -27.37 20.23 5.89
CA GLU A 485 -28.53 19.34 6.05
C GLU A 485 -28.24 17.93 5.50
N GLU A 486 -27.61 17.81 4.32
CA GLU A 486 -27.21 16.50 3.78
C GLU A 486 -26.14 15.81 4.64
N TYR A 487 -25.19 16.58 5.19
CA TYR A 487 -24.16 16.04 6.07
C TYR A 487 -24.74 15.40 7.34
N LYS A 488 -25.84 15.94 7.89
CA LYS A 488 -26.55 15.30 9.01
C LYS A 488 -27.05 13.91 8.61
N ASN A 489 -27.66 13.77 7.42
CA ASN A 489 -28.15 12.49 6.92
C ASN A 489 -27.00 11.46 6.78
N ILE A 490 -25.85 11.89 6.26
CA ILE A 490 -24.66 11.04 6.15
C ILE A 490 -24.13 10.64 7.53
N LEU A 491 -24.05 11.59 8.47
CA LEU A 491 -23.58 11.34 9.83
C LEU A 491 -24.46 10.28 10.53
N TYR A 492 -25.78 10.38 10.40
CA TYR A 492 -26.72 9.38 10.93
C TYR A 492 -26.73 8.06 10.16
N GLY A 493 -26.25 8.02 8.92
CA GLY A 493 -26.23 6.82 8.09
C GLY A 493 -24.93 6.02 8.14
N VAL A 494 -23.80 6.66 8.41
CA VAL A 494 -22.45 6.04 8.38
C VAL A 494 -21.90 5.78 9.77
N ASN A 495 -22.31 6.55 10.78
CA ASN A 495 -21.89 6.32 12.16
C ASN A 495 -22.89 5.36 12.83
N ASP A 496 -22.55 4.07 12.89
CA ASP A 496 -23.40 3.01 13.44
C ASP A 496 -23.98 3.33 14.83
N GLU A 497 -23.25 4.05 15.69
CA GLU A 497 -23.74 4.43 17.02
C GLU A 497 -24.71 5.61 16.99
N MET A 498 -24.45 6.62 16.15
CA MET A 498 -25.41 7.72 15.97
C MET A 498 -26.66 7.23 15.22
N ALA A 499 -26.49 6.30 14.29
CA ALA A 499 -27.57 5.58 13.62
C ALA A 499 -28.39 4.78 14.63
N ALA A 500 -27.74 4.02 15.52
CA ALA A 500 -28.43 3.21 16.53
C ALA A 500 -29.13 4.07 17.60
N ALA A 501 -28.50 5.15 18.07
CA ALA A 501 -29.11 6.09 19.00
C ALA A 501 -30.31 6.81 18.37
N GLY A 502 -30.14 7.32 17.14
CA GLY A 502 -31.22 7.92 16.36
C GLY A 502 -32.37 6.94 16.14
N LYS A 503 -32.06 5.70 15.76
CA LYS A 503 -33.06 4.64 15.57
C LYS A 503 -33.78 4.27 16.87
N LEU A 504 -33.08 4.23 17.99
CA LEU A 504 -33.70 3.99 19.30
C LEU A 504 -34.68 5.11 19.66
N GLU A 505 -34.31 6.37 19.44
CA GLU A 505 -35.19 7.52 19.65
C GLU A 505 -36.38 7.50 18.68
N GLN A 506 -36.17 7.18 17.40
CA GLN A 506 -37.24 6.98 16.42
C GLN A 506 -38.19 5.85 16.84
N GLU A 507 -37.67 4.70 17.30
CA GLU A 507 -38.47 3.57 17.79
C GLU A 507 -39.25 3.93 19.06
N GLN A 508 -38.68 4.73 19.96
CA GLN A 508 -39.37 5.23 21.15
C GLN A 508 -40.51 6.18 20.77
N LEU A 509 -40.27 7.10 19.84
CA LEU A 509 -41.29 8.03 19.32
C LEU A 509 -42.39 7.28 18.56
N ALA A 510 -42.03 6.29 17.74
CA ALA A 510 -42.98 5.43 17.04
C ALA A 510 -43.83 4.61 18.02
N LYS A 511 -43.23 4.03 19.07
CA LYS A 511 -43.99 3.35 20.14
C LYS A 511 -44.93 4.30 20.87
N LEU A 512 -44.52 5.54 21.15
CA LEU A 512 -45.38 6.55 21.76
C LEU A 512 -46.55 6.92 20.82
N ALA A 513 -46.32 6.95 19.51
CA ALA A 513 -47.37 7.16 18.51
C ALA A 513 -48.35 5.99 18.47
N ASP A 514 -47.84 4.74 18.41
CA ASP A 514 -48.64 3.50 18.38
C ASP A 514 -49.51 3.34 19.64
N LEU A 515 -48.99 3.77 20.80
CA LEU A 515 -49.72 3.76 22.07
C LEU A 515 -50.71 4.95 22.22
N GLY A 516 -50.72 5.90 21.28
CA GLY A 516 -51.57 7.09 21.33
C GLY A 516 -51.15 8.13 22.38
N GLU A 517 -49.96 7.98 22.97
CA GLU A 517 -49.43 8.85 24.04
C GLU A 517 -48.62 10.04 23.50
N LEU A 518 -48.17 9.98 22.24
CA LEU A 518 -47.32 11.00 21.63
C LEU A 518 -47.97 12.39 21.60
N GLN A 519 -49.26 12.48 21.24
CA GLN A 519 -49.98 13.76 21.22
C GLN A 519 -50.09 14.35 22.63
N GLY A 520 -50.34 13.52 23.66
CA GLY A 520 -50.40 13.97 25.05
C GLY A 520 -49.06 14.51 25.58
N LYS A 521 -47.94 13.96 25.12
CA LYS A 521 -46.59 14.47 25.47
C LYS A 521 -46.20 15.73 24.71
N LEU A 522 -46.66 15.88 23.47
CA LEU A 522 -46.50 17.11 22.68
C LEU A 522 -47.33 18.26 23.29
N ASP A 523 -48.60 17.98 23.63
CA ASP A 523 -49.51 18.97 24.22
C ASP A 523 -49.10 19.34 25.65
N GLY A 524 -48.53 18.39 26.41
CA GLY A 524 -47.98 18.60 27.75
C GLY A 524 -46.64 19.34 27.79
N GLY A 525 -46.01 19.56 26.63
CA GLY A 525 -44.71 20.22 26.52
C GLY A 525 -43.51 19.39 27.00
N GLU A 526 -43.71 18.10 27.27
CA GLU A 526 -42.62 17.15 27.57
C GLU A 526 -41.78 16.84 26.32
N LEU A 527 -42.42 16.85 25.15
CA LEU A 527 -41.78 16.75 23.85
C LEU A 527 -42.16 17.98 23.01
N VAL A 528 -41.20 18.53 22.27
CA VAL A 528 -41.43 19.68 21.40
C VAL A 528 -40.97 19.33 19.99
N ALA A 529 -41.92 19.17 19.06
CA ALA A 529 -41.65 18.95 17.66
C ALA A 529 -42.07 20.17 16.84
N VAL A 530 -41.15 20.69 16.02
CA VAL A 530 -41.34 21.93 15.27
C VAL A 530 -40.82 21.74 13.84
N ASN A 531 -41.59 22.17 12.85
CA ASN A 531 -41.16 22.28 11.46
C ASN A 531 -41.05 23.78 11.05
N ALA A 532 -40.77 24.04 9.78
CA ALA A 532 -40.68 25.41 9.26
C ALA A 532 -42.00 26.22 9.38
N GLU A 533 -43.14 25.56 9.64
CA GLU A 533 -44.48 26.15 9.73
C GLU A 533 -44.99 26.26 11.17
N GLY A 534 -44.28 25.69 12.16
CA GLY A 534 -44.63 25.74 13.58
C GLY A 534 -44.64 24.38 14.26
N ALA A 535 -45.42 24.27 15.34
CA ALA A 535 -45.52 23.03 16.12
C ALA A 535 -46.17 21.90 15.30
N MET A 536 -45.61 20.70 15.40
CA MET A 536 -46.07 19.52 14.66
C MET A 536 -47.09 18.71 15.47
N SER A 537 -48.08 18.13 14.79
CA SER A 537 -48.96 17.11 15.37
C SER A 537 -48.28 15.74 15.40
N ALA A 538 -48.78 14.81 16.23
CA ALA A 538 -48.26 13.45 16.30
C ALA A 538 -48.22 12.75 14.92
N ASP A 539 -49.25 12.91 14.09
CA ASP A 539 -49.29 12.37 12.72
C ASP A 539 -48.22 12.96 11.80
N ALA A 540 -47.93 14.27 11.93
CA ALA A 540 -46.89 14.94 11.17
C ALA A 540 -45.49 14.49 11.61
N VAL A 541 -45.31 14.24 12.91
CA VAL A 541 -44.07 13.67 13.46
C VAL A 541 -43.85 12.25 12.92
N SER A 542 -44.86 11.37 12.98
CA SER A 542 -44.72 10.00 12.46
C SER A 542 -44.36 9.96 10.96
N LYS A 543 -44.99 10.80 10.14
CA LYS A 543 -44.63 10.90 8.70
C LYS A 543 -43.21 11.41 8.48
N ALA A 544 -42.78 12.40 9.25
CA ALA A 544 -41.42 12.93 9.16
C ALA A 544 -40.36 11.88 9.56
N LEU A 545 -40.69 10.99 10.51
CA LEU A 545 -39.82 9.87 10.89
C LEU A 545 -39.64 8.87 9.73
N ASP A 546 -40.73 8.51 9.04
CA ASP A 546 -40.68 7.60 7.88
C ASP A 546 -39.91 8.21 6.69
N GLU A 547 -40.09 9.51 6.44
CA GLU A 547 -39.38 10.23 5.39
C GLU A 547 -37.88 10.35 5.67
N LEU A 548 -37.49 10.54 6.94
CA LEU A 548 -36.10 10.66 7.37
C LEU A 548 -35.29 9.40 7.04
N ASP A 549 -35.85 8.21 7.28
CA ASP A 549 -35.19 6.94 6.98
C ASP A 549 -34.98 6.76 5.47
N SER A 550 -35.99 7.08 4.64
CA SER A 550 -35.84 6.99 3.19
C SER A 550 -34.82 7.98 2.62
N VAL A 551 -34.74 9.20 3.19
CA VAL A 551 -33.78 10.22 2.74
C VAL A 551 -32.37 9.83 3.16
N ARG A 552 -32.18 9.39 4.40
CA ARG A 552 -30.89 8.89 4.93
C ARG A 552 -30.30 7.82 4.02
N ASP A 553 -31.06 6.77 3.73
CA ASP A 553 -30.57 5.62 2.96
C ASP A 553 -30.17 6.04 1.53
N LYS A 554 -30.96 6.91 0.89
CA LYS A 554 -30.63 7.47 -0.43
C LYS A 554 -29.36 8.32 -0.41
N SER A 555 -29.19 9.19 0.59
CA SER A 555 -27.99 10.05 0.70
C SER A 555 -26.74 9.20 0.92
N VAL A 556 -26.81 8.15 1.75
CA VAL A 556 -25.70 7.18 1.94
C VAL A 556 -25.38 6.45 0.65
N ASP A 557 -26.39 5.89 -0.03
CA ASP A 557 -26.21 5.16 -1.28
C ASP A 557 -25.57 6.02 -2.38
N MET A 558 -25.98 7.29 -2.48
CA MET A 558 -25.42 8.23 -3.45
C MET A 558 -23.92 8.49 -3.20
N VAL A 559 -23.51 8.65 -1.94
CA VAL A 559 -22.10 8.87 -1.57
C VAL A 559 -21.27 7.60 -1.75
N MET A 560 -21.81 6.43 -1.38
CA MET A 560 -21.12 5.16 -1.55
C MET A 560 -21.00 4.75 -3.02
N ALA A 561 -21.91 5.22 -3.89
CA ALA A 561 -21.86 5.00 -5.32
C ALA A 561 -20.80 5.87 -6.04
N THR A 562 -20.36 6.98 -5.45
CA THR A 562 -19.28 7.82 -6.00
C THR A 562 -17.92 7.12 -5.85
N LYS A 563 -17.55 6.31 -6.85
CA LYS A 563 -16.19 5.78 -7.02
C LYS A 563 -15.28 6.90 -7.53
N LEU A 564 -14.21 7.22 -6.79
CA LEU A 564 -13.17 8.15 -7.24
C LEU A 564 -12.16 7.43 -8.15
N PRO A 565 -12.07 7.77 -9.45
CA PRO A 565 -11.13 7.14 -10.39
C PRO A 565 -9.64 7.38 -10.04
N ALA A 566 -9.36 8.44 -9.26
CA ALA A 566 -8.01 8.80 -8.84
C ALA A 566 -7.36 7.76 -7.92
N LEU A 567 -8.17 7.02 -7.14
CA LEU A 567 -7.69 5.98 -6.22
C LEU A 567 -7.42 4.63 -6.91
N GLU A 568 -7.90 4.42 -8.15
CA GLU A 568 -7.60 3.20 -8.93
C GLU A 568 -6.23 3.26 -9.61
N LYS A 569 -5.67 4.46 -9.85
CA LYS A 569 -4.38 4.59 -10.55
C LYS A 569 -3.15 4.32 -9.68
N ARG A 570 -3.31 4.16 -8.36
CA ARG A 570 -2.20 3.98 -7.40
C ARG A 570 -2.21 2.61 -6.68
N LYS A 571 -3.16 1.71 -6.99
CA LYS A 571 -3.09 0.28 -6.62
C LYS A 571 -2.48 -0.52 -7.77
#